data_AF-A0A3B9HH31-F1
#
_entry.id   AF-A0A3B9HH31-F1
#
_cell.length_a   1.000
_cell.length_b   1.000
_cell.length_c   1.000
_cell.angle_alpha   90.00
_cell.angle_beta   90.00
_cell.angle_gamma   90.00
#
_symmetry.space_group_name_H-M   'P 1'
#
loop_
_entity.id
_entity.type
_entity.pdbx_description
1 polymer ?
#
loop_
_entity_poly.entity_id
_entity_poly.type
_entity_poly.pdbx_seq_one_letter_code
_entity_poly.pdbx_strand_id
1 'polypeptide(L)'
;QHLPPAIALVQGWNLVPAVSITGAAVASTMDSDTYFTGLDWTRAYGFDTATDAFISFIPTAGADTAVVVGRGYWLFLSKAGSLVP
;
A
#
# COMPACT_ATOMS: atom_id res chain seq x y z
N GLN A 1 -6.23 -20.18 -17.08
CA GLN A 1 -5.19 -19.54 -16.26
C GLN A 1 -5.91 -18.62 -15.27
N HIS A 2 -5.77 -18.81 -13.97
CA HIS A 2 -6.40 -17.96 -12.95
C HIS A 2 -5.43 -16.81 -12.64
N LEU A 3 -5.89 -15.57 -12.76
CA LEU A 3 -5.09 -14.41 -12.37
C LEU A 3 -5.09 -14.30 -10.83
N PRO A 4 -4.00 -13.83 -10.21
CA PRO A 4 -4.00 -13.55 -8.78
C PRO A 4 -5.09 -12.50 -8.47
N PRO A 5 -5.69 -12.53 -7.26
CA PRO A 5 -6.61 -11.51 -6.82
C PRO A 5 -6.00 -10.11 -6.96
N ALA A 6 -6.75 -9.18 -7.52
CA ALA A 6 -6.30 -7.81 -7.72
C ALA A 6 -7.42 -6.81 -7.40
N ILE A 7 -7.03 -5.65 -6.88
CA ILE A 7 -7.92 -4.55 -6.55
C ILE A 7 -7.74 -3.46 -7.61
N ALA A 8 -8.81 -3.13 -8.35
CA ALA A 8 -8.79 -2.06 -9.33
C ALA A 8 -8.78 -0.70 -8.61
N LEU A 9 -7.85 0.17 -9.00
CA LEU A 9 -7.64 1.50 -8.43
C LEU A 9 -7.77 2.57 -9.52
N VAL A 10 -8.29 3.74 -9.14
CA VAL A 10 -8.43 4.89 -10.05
C VAL A 10 -7.22 5.81 -9.97
N GLN A 11 -7.04 6.66 -10.97
CA GLN A 11 -6.15 7.81 -10.85
C GLN A 11 -6.66 8.72 -9.73
N GLY A 12 -5.76 9.22 -8.89
CA GLY A 12 -6.09 10.00 -7.70
C GLY A 12 -6.04 9.18 -6.41
N TRP A 13 -6.80 9.60 -5.40
CA TRP A 13 -6.80 9.00 -4.07
C TRP A 13 -7.66 7.74 -4.00
N ASN A 14 -7.08 6.66 -3.49
CA ASN A 14 -7.76 5.40 -3.20
C ASN A 14 -7.50 5.02 -1.73
N LEU A 15 -8.52 4.53 -1.03
CA LEU A 15 -8.33 3.87 0.26
C LEU A 15 -8.13 2.38 0.02
N VAL A 16 -6.95 1.86 0.35
CA VAL A 16 -6.56 0.46 0.09
C VAL A 16 -6.22 -0.28 1.38
N PRO A 17 -6.64 -1.55 1.52
CA PRO A 17 -6.19 -2.39 2.62
C PRO A 17 -4.82 -2.99 2.32
N ALA A 18 -3.99 -3.14 3.35
CA ALA A 18 -2.80 -3.97 3.31
C ALA A 18 -3.17 -5.41 3.66
N VAL A 19 -3.15 -6.32 2.69
CA VAL A 19 -3.50 -7.74 2.83
C VAL A 19 -2.41 -8.60 2.21
N SER A 20 -2.39 -9.89 2.53
CA SER A 20 -1.44 -10.84 1.94
C SER A 20 -2.17 -12.04 1.39
N ILE A 21 -1.91 -12.37 0.12
CA ILE A 21 -2.44 -13.59 -0.51
C ILE A 21 -1.57 -14.83 -0.22
N THR A 22 -0.34 -14.62 0.27
CA THR A 22 0.65 -15.66 0.57
C THR A 22 0.65 -16.09 2.05
N GLY A 23 -0.21 -15.48 2.87
CA GLY A 23 -0.40 -15.86 4.27
C GLY A 23 0.51 -15.14 5.27
N ALA A 24 1.02 -13.95 4.94
CA ALA A 24 1.71 -13.13 5.94
C ALA A 24 0.80 -12.84 7.14
N ALA A 25 1.35 -12.91 8.34
CA ALA A 25 0.60 -12.67 9.56
C ALA A 25 0.14 -11.20 9.65
N VAL A 26 -0.97 -10.96 10.34
CA VAL A 26 -1.35 -9.60 10.73
C VAL A 26 -0.21 -8.95 11.50
N ALA A 27 0.01 -7.66 11.27
CA ALA A 27 1.13 -6.88 11.79
C ALA A 27 2.51 -7.18 11.18
N SER A 28 2.62 -8.11 10.21
CA SER A 28 3.83 -8.21 9.38
C SER A 28 4.05 -6.92 8.59
N THR A 29 5.32 -6.53 8.48
CA THR A 29 5.77 -5.31 7.83
C THR A 29 6.37 -5.60 6.47
N MET A 30 6.02 -4.80 5.47
CA MET A 30 6.62 -4.82 4.13
C MET A 30 7.04 -3.41 3.74
N ASP A 31 8.13 -3.31 3.00
CA ASP A 31 8.54 -2.06 2.36
C ASP A 31 7.44 -1.55 1.39
N SER A 32 7.16 -0.25 1.39
CA SER A 32 6.05 0.33 0.61
C SER A 32 6.25 0.21 -0.89
N ASP A 33 7.48 0.37 -1.39
CA ASP A 33 7.79 0.24 -2.81
C ASP A 33 7.66 -1.21 -3.29
N THR A 34 7.97 -2.15 -2.39
CA THR A 34 7.73 -3.57 -2.61
C THR A 34 6.23 -3.87 -2.67
N TYR A 35 5.44 -3.35 -1.72
CA TYR A 35 4.01 -3.64 -1.64
C TYR A 35 3.20 -3.00 -2.79
N PHE A 36 3.54 -1.76 -3.18
CA PHE A 36 2.87 -1.03 -4.25
C PHE A 36 3.54 -1.19 -5.63
N THR A 37 4.32 -2.25 -5.81
CA THR A 37 5.02 -2.53 -7.07
C THR A 37 4.04 -2.61 -8.26
N GLY A 38 4.46 -2.03 -9.39
CA GLY A 38 3.65 -1.99 -10.62
C GLY A 38 2.59 -0.89 -10.65
N LEU A 39 2.47 -0.08 -9.60
CA LEU A 39 1.62 1.11 -9.57
C LEU A 39 2.44 2.39 -9.76
N ASP A 40 1.90 3.35 -10.51
CA ASP A 40 2.46 4.70 -10.66
C ASP A 40 2.03 5.61 -9.48
N TRP A 41 2.39 5.22 -8.25
CA TRP A 41 2.04 5.95 -7.03
C TRP A 41 3.04 7.06 -6.73
N THR A 42 2.58 8.14 -6.09
CA THR A 42 3.44 9.30 -5.76
C THR A 42 3.41 9.68 -4.29
N ARG A 43 2.36 9.27 -3.58
CA ARG A 43 2.22 9.51 -2.15
C ARG A 43 1.27 8.50 -1.53
N ALA A 44 1.54 8.13 -0.29
CA ALA A 44 0.59 7.41 0.53
C ALA A 44 0.53 7.98 1.94
N TYR A 45 -0.55 7.68 2.66
CA TYR A 45 -0.74 8.03 4.07
C TYR A 45 -1.26 6.84 4.85
N GLY A 46 -0.73 6.64 6.06
CA GLY A 46 -1.19 5.65 7.02
C GLY A 46 -1.46 6.33 8.35
N PHE A 47 -2.49 5.91 9.06
CA PHE A 47 -2.80 6.45 10.37
C PHE A 47 -1.98 5.73 11.45
N ASP A 48 -1.24 6.50 12.25
CA ASP A 48 -0.54 6.00 13.42
C ASP A 48 -1.36 6.32 14.68
N THR A 49 -1.93 5.27 15.28
CA THR A 49 -2.74 5.38 16.49
C THR A 49 -1.93 5.72 17.74
N ALA A 50 -0.62 5.52 17.73
CA ALA A 50 0.22 5.87 18.88
C ALA A 50 0.46 7.38 18.97
N THR A 51 0.57 8.04 17.80
CA THR A 51 0.80 9.48 17.70
C THR A 51 -0.45 10.28 17.34
N ASP A 52 -1.57 9.60 17.08
CA ASP A 52 -2.86 10.18 16.65
C ASP A 52 -2.73 11.05 15.38
N ALA A 53 -1.90 10.60 14.44
CA ALA A 53 -1.52 11.38 13.26
C ALA A 53 -1.41 10.53 12.00
N PHE A 54 -1.57 11.18 10.84
CA PHE A 54 -1.24 10.57 9.55
C PHE A 54 0.26 10.70 9.28
N ILE A 55 0.89 9.57 8.95
CA ILE A 55 2.27 9.49 8.49
C ILE A 55 2.27 9.38 6.97
N SER A 56 3.10 10.17 6.30
CA SER A 56 3.22 10.19 4.84
C SER A 56 4.34 9.28 4.34
N PHE A 57 4.11 8.64 3.21
CA PHE A 57 5.08 7.85 2.46
C PHE A 57 5.22 8.43 1.06
N ILE A 58 6.43 8.39 0.52
CA ILE A 58 6.72 8.69 -0.89
C ILE A 58 7.55 7.53 -1.43
N PRO A 59 7.49 7.23 -2.74
CA PRO A 59 8.34 6.21 -3.31
C PRO A 59 9.81 6.62 -3.18
N THR A 60 10.68 5.80 -2.60
CA THR A 60 12.12 6.08 -2.55
C THR A 60 12.96 4.85 -2.90
N ALA A 61 14.28 5.04 -3.03
CA ALA A 61 15.22 3.95 -3.26
C ALA A 61 15.76 3.33 -1.94
N GLY A 62 15.31 3.85 -0.78
CA GLY A 62 15.73 3.38 0.53
C GLY A 62 14.62 2.59 1.23
N ALA A 63 14.97 1.85 2.29
CA ALA A 63 13.96 1.17 3.11
C ALA A 63 13.03 2.21 3.73
N ASP A 64 11.78 2.23 3.29
CA ASP A 64 10.78 3.19 3.74
C ASP A 64 9.90 2.64 4.87
N THR A 65 9.00 3.49 5.35
CA THR A 65 8.08 3.15 6.43
C THR A 65 7.22 1.94 6.03
N ALA A 66 7.17 0.94 6.91
CA ALA A 66 6.54 -0.33 6.60
C ALA A 66 5.02 -0.21 6.39
N VAL A 67 4.55 -0.73 5.26
CA VAL A 67 3.15 -1.17 5.10
C VAL A 67 2.94 -2.35 6.05
N VAL A 68 1.91 -2.26 6.88
CA VAL A 68 1.60 -3.24 7.92
C VAL A 68 0.36 -4.00 7.50
N VAL A 69 0.48 -5.32 7.34
CA VAL A 69 -0.64 -6.20 7.00
C VAL A 69 -1.75 -6.06 8.05
N GLY A 70 -2.97 -5.85 7.58
CA GLY A 70 -4.17 -5.60 8.38
C GLY A 70 -4.51 -4.12 8.60
N ARG A 71 -3.71 -3.18 8.07
CA ARG A 71 -4.01 -1.74 8.12
C ARG A 71 -4.58 -1.20 6.81
N GLY A 72 -5.16 0.00 6.86
CA GLY A 72 -5.64 0.75 5.69
C GLY A 72 -4.73 1.95 5.37
N TYR A 73 -4.57 2.23 4.09
CA TYR A 73 -3.70 3.28 3.58
C TYR A 73 -4.41 4.10 2.50
N TRP A 74 -4.24 5.42 2.54
CA TRP A 74 -4.59 6.28 1.41
C TRP A 74 -3.43 6.26 0.42
N LEU A 75 -3.69 5.93 -0.83
CA LEU A 75 -2.69 5.86 -1.90
C LEU A 75 -3.09 6.79 -3.04
N PHE A 76 -2.20 7.69 -3.44
CA PHE A 76 -2.39 8.53 -4.62
C PHE A 76 -1.68 7.91 -5.81
N LEU A 77 -2.44 7.65 -6.87
CA LEU A 77 -1.91 7.19 -8.14
C LEU A 77 -1.92 8.31 -9.19
N SER A 78 -0.80 8.49 -9.86
CA SER A 78 -0.72 9.38 -11.04
C SER A 78 -1.44 8.81 -12.26
N LYS A 79 -1.70 7.50 -12.27
CA LYS A 79 -2.43 6.76 -13.29
C LYS A 79 -3.23 5.61 -12.67
N ALA A 80 -4.41 5.31 -13.19
CA ALA A 80 -5.18 4.14 -12.76
C ALA A 80 -4.37 2.83 -12.92
N GLY A 81 -4.59 1.87 -12.04
CA GLY A 81 -3.82 0.62 -11.99
C GLY A 81 -4.52 -0.47 -11.18
N SER A 82 -3.84 -1.59 -10.98
CA SER A 82 -4.34 -2.71 -10.19
C SER A 82 -3.34 -3.09 -9.11
N LEU A 83 -3.76 -3.05 -7.85
CA LEU A 83 -2.97 -3.54 -6.73
C LEU A 83 -3.07 -5.07 -6.66
N VAL A 84 -1.92 -5.75 -6.66
CA VAL A 84 -1.80 -7.19 -6.45
C VAL A 84 -1.12 -7.42 -5.09
N PRO A 85 -1.87 -7.79 -4.03
CA PRO A 85 -1.34 -7.95 -2.67
C PRO A 85 -0.53 -9.23 -2.44
#